data_AF-A0A3N4HFY7-F1
#
_entry.id   AF-A0A3N4HFY7-F1
#
_cell.length_a   1.000
_cell.length_b   1.000
_cell.length_c   1.000
_cell.angle_alpha   90.00
_cell.angle_beta   90.00
_cell.angle_gamma   90.00
#
_symmetry.space_group_name_H-M   'P 1'
#
loop_
_entity.id
_entity.type
_entity.pdbx_description
1 polymer ?
#
loop_
_entity_poly.entity_id
_entity_poly.type
_entity_poly.pdbx_seq_one_letter_code
_entity_poly.pdbx_strand_id
1 'polypeptide(L)'
;MTTTKLPVQKQPPLLEDLVEPLKEILKTGLPVSFDFGDMNLLALRGVVARSVMPHDRLSRIKALNELLARLLVHYPDDSLGEAARIVFGLAPGVRGLTLTQRRERAASEIEREADHFRKRIEPKIVRELARQLHSDSQNYVPRTTPTPEPVEVSGDTPYIAVGDVASHDKALREEAVSRLWANVYALRAEILRVERLKNWPYDPTEPQLSQDKLHEALKARTSARTDAQRAIQEFVADHGSAITSGAAEFNVEGLERLVRWNT
;
A
#
# COMPACT_ATOMS: atom_id res chain seq x y z
N MET A 1 -19.58 -4.52 -12.60
CA MET A 1 -19.05 -5.85 -12.25
C MET A 1 -18.27 -5.69 -10.96
N THR A 2 -18.71 -6.32 -9.89
CA THR A 2 -18.07 -6.25 -8.56
C THR A 2 -16.69 -6.89 -8.66
N THR A 3 -15.63 -6.07 -8.59
CA THR A 3 -14.25 -6.54 -8.51
C THR A 3 -14.10 -7.31 -7.21
N THR A 4 -14.12 -8.64 -7.27
CA THR A 4 -13.95 -9.49 -6.09
C THR A 4 -12.55 -9.22 -5.53
N LYS A 5 -12.47 -8.46 -4.44
CA LYS A 5 -11.18 -8.09 -3.81
C LYS A 5 -10.51 -9.37 -3.31
N LEU A 6 -9.46 -9.83 -4.02
CA LEU A 6 -8.62 -10.94 -3.57
C LEU A 6 -7.97 -10.58 -2.22
N PRO A 7 -7.94 -11.51 -1.24
CA PRO A 7 -7.49 -11.20 0.10
C PRO A 7 -6.01 -10.82 0.13
N VAL A 8 -5.63 -10.02 1.12
CA VAL A 8 -4.25 -9.62 1.41
C VAL A 8 -3.96 -10.00 2.85
N GLN A 9 -2.85 -10.69 3.09
CA GLN A 9 -2.47 -11.07 4.44
C GLN A 9 -1.86 -9.87 5.18
N LYS A 10 -2.37 -9.57 6.37
CA LYS A 10 -1.86 -8.50 7.23
C LYS A 10 -0.49 -8.83 7.83
N GLN A 11 -0.26 -10.12 8.07
CA GLN A 11 0.98 -10.67 8.60
C GLN A 11 1.36 -11.89 7.76
N PRO A 12 2.66 -12.19 7.59
CA PRO A 12 3.05 -13.39 6.88
C PRO A 12 2.50 -14.64 7.61
N PRO A 13 2.13 -15.70 6.86
CA PRO A 13 1.59 -16.90 7.46
C PRO A 13 2.71 -17.71 8.08
N LEU A 14 2.38 -18.79 8.79
CA LEU A 14 3.40 -19.64 9.39
C LEU A 14 4.26 -20.27 8.28
N LEU A 15 5.51 -20.60 8.61
CA LEU A 15 6.44 -21.16 7.61
C LEU A 15 5.90 -22.42 6.95
N GLU A 16 5.21 -23.27 7.71
CA GLU A 16 4.65 -24.52 7.19
C GLU A 16 3.50 -24.28 6.19
N ASP A 17 2.76 -23.18 6.33
CA ASP A 17 1.70 -22.78 5.39
C ASP A 17 2.27 -22.30 4.03
N LEU A 18 3.56 -21.94 4.00
CA LEU A 18 4.29 -21.57 2.77
C LEU A 18 4.99 -22.76 2.12
N VAL A 19 5.34 -23.79 2.91
CA VAL A 19 6.09 -24.96 2.43
C VAL A 19 5.26 -25.80 1.47
N GLU A 20 3.98 -26.07 1.78
CA GLU A 20 3.13 -26.92 0.93
C GLU A 20 2.89 -26.31 -0.46
N PRO A 21 2.50 -25.03 -0.60
CA PRO A 21 2.35 -24.41 -1.92
C PRO A 21 3.66 -24.36 -2.70
N LEU A 22 4.80 -24.17 -2.02
CA LEU A 22 6.12 -24.24 -2.66
C LEU A 22 6.46 -25.64 -3.18
N LYS A 23 6.03 -26.70 -2.49
CA LYS A 23 6.17 -28.08 -3.00
C LYS A 23 5.32 -28.31 -4.25
N GLU A 24 4.16 -27.68 -4.37
CA GLU A 24 3.37 -27.73 -5.61
C GLU A 24 4.10 -27.07 -6.77
N ILE A 25 4.65 -25.86 -6.53
CA ILE A 25 5.48 -25.17 -7.52
C ILE A 25 6.72 -26.01 -7.86
N LEU A 26 7.33 -26.69 -6.88
CA LEU A 26 8.48 -27.56 -7.11
C LEU A 26 8.15 -28.70 -8.08
N LYS A 27 6.93 -29.27 -8.02
CA LYS A 27 6.50 -30.35 -8.93
C LYS A 27 6.50 -29.88 -10.38
N THR A 28 5.92 -28.72 -10.66
CA THR A 28 5.83 -28.19 -12.03
C THR A 28 7.13 -27.52 -12.47
N GLY A 29 7.82 -26.85 -11.54
CA GLY A 29 8.91 -25.92 -11.80
C GLY A 29 8.39 -24.51 -12.08
N LEU A 30 9.32 -23.57 -12.22
CA LEU A 30 9.06 -22.20 -12.65
C LEU A 30 9.02 -22.09 -14.18
N PRO A 31 8.19 -21.19 -14.75
CA PRO A 31 7.27 -20.29 -14.04
C PRO A 31 6.05 -21.00 -13.44
N VAL A 32 5.52 -20.43 -12.37
CA VAL A 32 4.27 -20.85 -11.73
C VAL A 32 3.12 -20.81 -12.75
N SER A 33 2.31 -21.87 -12.79
CA SER A 33 1.16 -21.99 -13.70
C SER A 33 0.11 -20.89 -13.47
N PHE A 34 -0.60 -20.50 -14.53
CA PHE A 34 -1.72 -19.55 -14.47
C PHE A 34 -2.92 -20.08 -13.65
N ASP A 35 -3.00 -21.39 -13.49
CA ASP A 35 -4.03 -22.07 -12.68
C ASP A 35 -3.65 -22.16 -11.20
N PHE A 36 -2.47 -21.68 -10.81
CA PHE A 36 -2.05 -21.66 -9.42
C PHE A 36 -2.99 -20.76 -8.60
N GLY A 37 -3.64 -21.35 -7.61
CA GLY A 37 -4.71 -20.71 -6.84
C GLY A 37 -4.40 -20.55 -5.36
N ASP A 38 -3.23 -20.94 -4.90
CA ASP A 38 -2.92 -20.94 -3.47
C ASP A 38 -2.76 -19.51 -2.93
N MET A 39 -3.67 -19.13 -2.04
CA MET A 39 -3.69 -17.77 -1.47
C MET A 39 -2.66 -17.59 -0.35
N ASN A 40 -2.03 -18.64 0.17
CA ASN A 40 -0.94 -18.47 1.14
C ASN A 40 0.26 -17.79 0.50
N LEU A 41 0.55 -18.07 -0.78
CA LEU A 41 1.56 -17.34 -1.56
C LEU A 41 1.00 -16.10 -2.27
N LEU A 42 -0.18 -16.18 -2.90
CA LEU A 42 -0.71 -15.06 -3.69
C LEU A 42 -1.21 -13.88 -2.85
N ALA A 43 -1.51 -14.09 -1.56
CA ALA A 43 -1.90 -13.00 -0.66
C ALA A 43 -0.73 -12.46 0.18
N LEU A 44 0.51 -12.95 -0.02
CA LEU A 44 1.69 -12.39 0.63
C LEU A 44 1.82 -10.90 0.32
N ARG A 45 2.05 -10.10 1.35
CA ARG A 45 2.22 -8.65 1.21
C ARG A 45 3.29 -8.28 0.17
N GLY A 46 4.40 -9.01 0.16
CA GLY A 46 5.47 -8.81 -0.80
C GLY A 46 5.07 -9.13 -2.26
N VAL A 47 4.13 -10.06 -2.48
CA VAL A 47 3.61 -10.40 -3.81
C VAL A 47 2.59 -9.35 -4.24
N VAL A 48 1.63 -9.04 -3.37
CA VAL A 48 0.57 -8.06 -3.63
C VAL A 48 1.17 -6.69 -3.97
N ALA A 49 2.12 -6.21 -3.17
CA ALA A 49 2.73 -4.89 -3.38
C ALA A 49 3.62 -4.78 -4.62
N ARG A 50 4.03 -5.91 -5.21
CA ARG A 50 4.78 -5.96 -6.48
C ARG A 50 3.90 -6.26 -7.68
N SER A 51 2.61 -6.52 -7.46
CA SER A 51 1.65 -6.77 -8.54
C SER A 51 1.25 -5.45 -9.19
N VAL A 52 1.15 -5.44 -10.53
CA VAL A 52 0.69 -4.26 -11.28
C VAL A 52 -0.79 -3.98 -11.00
N MET A 53 -1.59 -5.03 -10.91
CA MET A 53 -3.01 -4.99 -10.57
C MET A 53 -3.25 -5.89 -9.34
N PRO A 54 -3.19 -5.36 -8.11
CA PRO A 54 -3.29 -6.15 -6.89
C PRO A 54 -4.59 -6.96 -6.73
N HIS A 55 -5.65 -6.62 -7.46
CA HIS A 55 -6.91 -7.36 -7.43
C HIS A 55 -7.00 -8.46 -8.50
N ASP A 56 -6.05 -8.50 -9.44
CA ASP A 56 -5.97 -9.51 -10.50
C ASP A 56 -5.05 -10.66 -10.09
N ARG A 57 -5.56 -11.90 -10.25
CA ARG A 57 -4.81 -13.12 -9.92
C ARG A 57 -3.59 -13.29 -10.81
N LEU A 58 -3.71 -13.02 -12.11
CA LEU A 58 -2.61 -13.19 -13.06
C LEU A 58 -1.48 -12.21 -12.77
N SER A 59 -1.82 -10.97 -12.40
CA SER A 59 -0.84 -9.98 -11.93
C SER A 59 -0.08 -10.46 -10.69
N ARG A 60 -0.76 -11.08 -9.72
CA ARG A 60 -0.13 -11.67 -8.53
C ARG A 60 0.76 -12.87 -8.86
N ILE A 61 0.35 -13.73 -9.79
CA ILE A 61 1.17 -14.86 -10.26
C ILE A 61 2.45 -14.35 -10.94
N LYS A 62 2.35 -13.29 -11.75
CA LYS A 62 3.52 -12.64 -12.35
C LYS A 62 4.48 -12.10 -11.27
N ALA A 63 3.96 -11.39 -10.28
CA ALA A 63 4.76 -10.85 -9.18
C ALA A 63 5.40 -11.95 -8.33
N LEU A 64 4.69 -13.06 -8.09
CA LEU A 64 5.22 -14.24 -7.39
C LEU A 64 6.38 -14.86 -8.17
N ASN A 65 6.24 -15.04 -9.49
CA ASN A 65 7.32 -15.55 -10.36
C ASN A 65 8.59 -14.69 -10.25
N GLU A 66 8.44 -13.37 -10.34
CA GLU A 66 9.55 -12.43 -10.22
C GLU A 66 10.20 -12.46 -8.83
N LEU A 67 9.39 -12.58 -7.76
CA LEU A 67 9.89 -12.70 -6.40
C LEU A 67 10.67 -14.00 -6.19
N LEU A 68 10.11 -15.15 -6.58
CA LEU A 68 10.76 -16.45 -6.46
C LEU A 68 12.08 -16.49 -7.25
N ALA A 69 12.09 -15.99 -8.48
CA ALA A 69 13.30 -15.92 -9.28
C ALA A 69 14.39 -15.08 -8.59
N ARG A 70 14.02 -13.92 -8.02
CA ARG A 70 14.96 -13.05 -7.29
C ARG A 70 15.56 -13.74 -6.06
N LEU A 71 14.72 -14.39 -5.25
CA LEU A 71 15.15 -15.10 -4.05
C LEU A 71 16.04 -16.32 -4.36
N LEU A 72 15.75 -17.03 -5.45
CA LEU A 72 16.59 -18.15 -5.90
C LEU A 72 17.92 -17.67 -6.51
N VAL A 73 17.97 -16.48 -7.12
CA VAL A 73 19.23 -15.89 -7.59
C VAL A 73 20.12 -15.47 -6.42
N HIS A 74 19.53 -14.90 -5.35
CA HIS A 74 20.24 -14.43 -4.15
C HIS A 74 20.08 -15.41 -2.99
N TYR A 75 20.10 -16.71 -3.29
CA TYR A 75 19.89 -17.74 -2.29
C TYR A 75 21.02 -17.69 -1.23
N PRO A 76 20.71 -17.72 0.07
CA PRO A 76 21.67 -17.35 1.13
C PRO A 76 22.77 -18.37 1.38
N ASP A 77 22.59 -19.62 0.95
CA ASP A 77 23.61 -20.66 1.04
C ASP A 77 24.24 -20.88 -0.33
N ASP A 78 25.43 -20.31 -0.52
CA ASP A 78 26.18 -20.37 -1.78
C ASP A 78 26.43 -21.82 -2.25
N SER A 79 26.53 -22.78 -1.33
CA SER A 79 26.75 -24.19 -1.66
C SER A 79 25.51 -24.87 -2.24
N LEU A 80 24.32 -24.30 -2.00
CA LEU A 80 23.04 -24.85 -2.45
C LEU A 80 22.34 -23.97 -3.48
N GLY A 81 22.85 -22.77 -3.77
CA GLY A 81 22.20 -21.80 -4.64
C GLY A 81 21.91 -22.34 -6.05
N GLU A 82 22.91 -22.96 -6.70
CA GLU A 82 22.71 -23.53 -8.04
C GLU A 82 21.76 -24.73 -8.02
N ALA A 83 21.93 -25.65 -7.06
CA ALA A 83 21.02 -26.77 -6.88
C ALA A 83 19.57 -26.33 -6.63
N ALA A 84 19.36 -25.24 -5.89
CA ALA A 84 18.06 -24.62 -5.68
C ALA A 84 17.46 -24.09 -7.00
N ARG A 85 18.26 -23.37 -7.81
CA ARG A 85 17.82 -22.90 -9.13
C ARG A 85 17.48 -24.05 -10.07
N ILE A 86 18.26 -25.14 -10.05
CA ILE A 86 18.02 -26.34 -10.85
C ILE A 86 16.72 -27.02 -10.44
N VAL A 87 16.51 -27.30 -9.15
CA VAL A 87 15.34 -28.07 -8.70
C VAL A 87 14.02 -27.32 -8.95
N PHE A 88 14.04 -25.99 -8.85
CA PHE A 88 12.90 -25.12 -9.20
C PHE A 88 12.77 -24.84 -10.71
N GLY A 89 13.66 -25.36 -11.55
CA GLY A 89 13.56 -25.19 -13.01
C GLY A 89 13.95 -23.81 -13.54
N LEU A 90 14.64 -22.99 -12.74
CA LEU A 90 15.08 -21.64 -13.10
C LEU A 90 16.40 -21.64 -13.90
N ALA A 91 17.28 -22.61 -13.64
CA ALA A 91 18.59 -22.68 -14.28
C ALA A 91 18.48 -22.88 -15.82
N PRO A 92 19.49 -22.46 -16.59
CA PRO A 92 19.54 -22.72 -18.03
C PRO A 92 19.47 -24.23 -18.34
N GLY A 93 18.71 -24.61 -19.37
CA GLY A 93 18.66 -26.00 -19.84
C GLY A 93 17.89 -27.00 -18.95
N VAL A 94 17.21 -26.53 -17.88
CA VAL A 94 16.36 -27.39 -17.03
C VAL A 94 14.85 -27.16 -17.20
N ARG A 95 14.45 -26.19 -18.02
CA ARG A 95 13.04 -25.97 -18.37
C ARG A 95 12.49 -27.17 -19.13
N GLY A 96 11.27 -27.58 -18.79
CA GLY A 96 10.61 -28.75 -19.40
C GLY A 96 11.07 -30.11 -18.86
N LEU A 97 12.11 -30.16 -18.00
CA LEU A 97 12.48 -31.40 -17.32
C LEU A 97 11.46 -31.76 -16.24
N THR A 98 11.29 -33.06 -16.03
CA THR A 98 10.50 -33.58 -14.92
C THR A 98 11.18 -33.29 -13.57
N LEU A 99 10.41 -33.30 -12.48
CA LEU A 99 10.97 -33.13 -11.13
C LEU A 99 12.09 -34.15 -10.82
N THR A 100 11.95 -35.39 -11.28
CA THR A 100 12.97 -36.44 -11.11
C THR A 100 14.29 -36.04 -11.77
N GLN A 101 14.25 -35.61 -13.04
CA GLN A 101 15.44 -35.16 -13.76
C GLN A 101 16.07 -33.90 -13.15
N ARG A 102 15.24 -32.97 -12.65
CA ARG A 102 15.74 -31.78 -11.94
C ARG A 102 16.43 -32.15 -10.62
N ARG A 103 15.89 -33.12 -9.87
CA ARG A 103 16.54 -33.64 -8.65
C ARG A 103 17.87 -34.32 -8.94
N GLU A 104 17.95 -35.12 -9.99
CA GLU A 104 19.20 -35.77 -10.41
C GLU A 104 20.27 -34.72 -10.75
N ARG A 105 19.94 -33.73 -11.57
CA ARG A 105 20.87 -32.65 -11.91
C ARG A 105 21.28 -31.81 -10.71
N ALA A 106 20.32 -31.43 -9.85
CA ALA A 106 20.60 -30.65 -8.65
C ALA A 106 21.47 -31.43 -7.66
N ALA A 107 21.32 -32.75 -7.59
CA ALA A 107 22.15 -33.61 -6.75
C ALA A 107 23.58 -33.71 -7.30
N SER A 108 23.74 -33.88 -8.62
CA SER A 108 25.05 -33.90 -9.27
C SER A 108 25.82 -32.60 -9.08
N GLU A 109 25.15 -31.45 -9.11
CA GLU A 109 25.75 -30.13 -8.91
C GLU A 109 26.48 -29.98 -7.56
N ILE A 110 26.00 -30.69 -6.53
CA ILE A 110 26.58 -30.66 -5.18
C ILE A 110 27.24 -31.99 -4.81
N GLU A 111 27.56 -32.82 -5.80
CA GLU A 111 28.22 -34.12 -5.66
C GLU A 111 27.50 -35.07 -4.69
N ARG A 112 26.16 -35.12 -4.78
CA ARG A 112 25.30 -36.01 -3.96
C ARG A 112 24.43 -36.91 -4.83
N GLU A 113 23.92 -37.97 -4.20
CA GLU A 113 22.93 -38.85 -4.82
C GLU A 113 21.53 -38.24 -4.78
N ALA A 114 20.72 -38.54 -5.80
CA ALA A 114 19.37 -38.01 -5.94
C ALA A 114 18.43 -38.37 -4.77
N ASP A 115 18.57 -39.56 -4.18
CA ASP A 115 17.77 -39.98 -3.02
C ASP A 115 18.14 -39.18 -1.77
N HIS A 116 19.44 -38.95 -1.54
CA HIS A 116 19.91 -38.08 -0.46
C HIS A 116 19.43 -36.65 -0.67
N PHE A 117 19.53 -36.12 -1.89
CA PHE A 117 19.04 -34.79 -2.24
C PHE A 117 17.55 -34.64 -1.91
N ARG A 118 16.71 -35.55 -2.41
CA ARG A 118 15.26 -35.55 -2.18
C ARG A 118 14.89 -35.61 -0.70
N LYS A 119 15.56 -36.46 0.09
CA LYS A 119 15.19 -36.70 1.50
C LYS A 119 15.76 -35.67 2.47
N ARG A 120 16.91 -35.07 2.16
CA ARG A 120 17.67 -34.26 3.13
C ARG A 120 17.93 -32.83 2.69
N ILE A 121 18.05 -32.56 1.40
CA ILE A 121 18.50 -31.26 0.88
C ILE A 121 17.33 -30.47 0.31
N GLU A 122 16.53 -31.05 -0.56
CA GLU A 122 15.33 -30.43 -1.11
C GLU A 122 14.38 -29.87 -0.03
N PRO A 123 14.06 -30.60 1.07
CA PRO A 123 13.22 -30.04 2.13
C PRO A 123 13.85 -28.82 2.82
N LYS A 124 15.19 -28.77 2.92
CA LYS A 124 15.90 -27.59 3.45
C LYS A 124 15.78 -26.43 2.48
N ILE A 125 15.95 -26.68 1.17
CA ILE A 125 15.83 -25.64 0.14
C ILE A 125 14.43 -25.02 0.16
N VAL A 126 13.39 -25.85 0.17
CA VAL A 126 12.00 -25.38 0.21
C VAL A 126 11.73 -24.58 1.48
N ARG A 127 12.21 -25.05 2.64
CA ARG A 127 12.04 -24.36 3.92
C ARG A 127 12.82 -23.05 3.99
N GLU A 128 14.01 -22.97 3.41
CA GLU A 128 14.78 -21.73 3.31
C GLU A 128 14.08 -20.71 2.44
N LEU A 129 13.54 -21.14 1.29
CA LEU A 129 12.77 -20.27 0.41
C LEU A 129 11.49 -19.76 1.11
N ALA A 130 10.80 -20.62 1.85
CA ALA A 130 9.67 -20.23 2.70
C ALA A 130 10.08 -19.18 3.74
N ARG A 131 11.24 -19.35 4.40
CA ARG A 131 11.78 -18.37 5.36
C ARG A 131 12.08 -17.04 4.69
N GLN A 132 12.67 -17.06 3.49
CA GLN A 132 12.95 -15.84 2.73
C GLN A 132 11.66 -15.12 2.32
N LEU A 133 10.61 -15.84 1.89
CA LEU A 133 9.30 -15.25 1.57
C LEU A 133 8.60 -14.66 2.80
N HIS A 134 8.67 -15.36 3.93
CA HIS A 134 8.14 -14.88 5.20
C HIS A 134 8.87 -13.59 5.63
N SER A 135 10.21 -13.60 5.60
CA SER A 135 11.04 -12.44 5.93
C SER A 135 10.82 -11.27 4.98
N ASP A 136 10.75 -11.52 3.66
CA ASP A 136 10.44 -10.48 2.67
C ASP A 136 9.08 -9.85 2.98
N SER A 137 8.05 -10.66 3.27
CA SER A 137 6.71 -10.16 3.57
C SER A 137 6.61 -9.42 4.90
N GLN A 138 7.38 -9.82 5.91
CA GLN A 138 7.47 -9.13 7.20
C GLN A 138 8.20 -7.79 7.08
N ASN A 139 9.34 -7.79 6.40
CA ASN A 139 10.23 -6.64 6.28
C ASN A 139 9.88 -5.74 5.09
N TYR A 140 8.85 -6.10 4.31
CA TYR A 140 8.44 -5.29 3.18
C TYR A 140 7.95 -3.92 3.65
N VAL A 141 8.84 -2.94 3.51
CA VAL A 141 8.52 -1.52 3.49
C VAL A 141 8.29 -1.15 2.03
N PRO A 142 7.10 -0.63 1.65
CA PRO A 142 6.84 -0.18 0.30
C PRO A 142 7.96 0.77 -0.15
N ARG A 143 8.77 0.35 -1.14
CA ARG A 143 9.89 1.14 -1.68
C ARG A 143 9.44 2.24 -2.63
N THR A 144 8.22 2.14 -3.11
CA THR A 144 7.51 3.24 -3.71
C THR A 144 6.95 4.08 -2.56
N THR A 145 7.33 5.36 -2.50
CA THR A 145 6.33 6.38 -2.13
C THR A 145 5.08 5.94 -2.85
N PRO A 146 3.97 5.63 -2.17
CA PRO A 146 2.76 5.36 -2.90
C PRO A 146 2.58 6.62 -3.77
N THR A 147 2.81 6.51 -5.08
CA THR A 147 1.88 7.14 -6.01
C THR A 147 0.58 6.67 -5.40
N PRO A 148 -0.22 7.58 -4.82
CA PRO A 148 -1.47 7.17 -4.24
C PRO A 148 -2.08 6.24 -5.28
N GLU A 149 -2.60 5.06 -4.88
CA GLU A 149 -3.53 4.35 -5.76
C GLU A 149 -4.39 5.43 -6.42
N PRO A 150 -4.76 5.38 -7.72
CA PRO A 150 -5.78 6.27 -8.23
C PRO A 150 -6.88 6.13 -7.20
N VAL A 151 -7.06 7.18 -6.40
CA VAL A 151 -7.76 7.02 -5.15
C VAL A 151 -9.14 6.63 -5.68
N GLU A 152 -9.57 5.39 -5.45
CA GLU A 152 -11.01 5.14 -5.42
C GLU A 152 -11.43 6.14 -4.36
N VAL A 153 -11.96 7.29 -4.80
CA VAL A 153 -12.03 8.49 -3.99
C VAL A 153 -12.48 8.07 -2.61
N SER A 154 -11.53 8.11 -1.67
CA SER A 154 -11.73 7.56 -0.35
C SER A 154 -12.72 8.49 0.31
N GLY A 155 -13.99 8.10 0.35
CA GLY A 155 -15.01 8.66 1.22
C GLY A 155 -15.50 10.09 0.96
N ASP A 156 -14.75 10.92 0.23
CA ASP A 156 -14.92 12.39 0.28
C ASP A 156 -15.04 13.06 -1.10
N THR A 157 -15.65 12.41 -2.11
CA THR A 157 -16.32 13.24 -3.13
C THR A 157 -17.62 13.69 -2.49
N PRO A 158 -17.86 14.99 -2.25
CA PRO A 158 -19.17 15.43 -1.80
C PRO A 158 -20.20 15.03 -2.86
N TYR A 159 -20.94 13.95 -2.59
CA TYR A 159 -22.05 13.49 -3.40
C TYR A 159 -23.33 13.89 -2.67
N ILE A 160 -24.14 14.70 -3.34
CA ILE A 160 -25.45 15.08 -2.81
C ILE A 160 -26.36 13.86 -2.98
N ALA A 161 -26.65 13.15 -1.89
CA ALA A 161 -27.60 12.05 -1.94
C ALA A 161 -29.03 12.58 -2.02
N VAL A 162 -29.94 11.79 -2.61
CA VAL A 162 -31.39 12.09 -2.61
C VAL A 162 -31.90 12.34 -1.19
N GLY A 163 -31.31 11.66 -0.20
CA GLY A 163 -31.63 11.83 1.22
C GLY A 163 -31.17 13.16 1.83
N ASP A 164 -30.22 13.89 1.23
CA ASP A 164 -29.64 15.11 1.80
C ASP A 164 -30.49 16.35 1.51
N VAL A 165 -31.25 16.29 0.41
CA VAL A 165 -32.26 17.29 0.02
C VAL A 165 -33.70 16.83 0.32
N ALA A 166 -33.87 15.68 0.97
CA ALA A 166 -35.19 15.11 1.24
C ALA A 166 -36.03 15.92 2.26
N SER A 167 -35.40 16.79 3.04
CA SER A 167 -36.09 17.71 3.96
C SER A 167 -35.38 19.05 3.99
N HIS A 168 -36.16 20.14 4.06
CA HIS A 168 -35.66 21.51 4.10
C HIS A 168 -34.60 21.74 5.19
N ASP A 169 -34.88 21.32 6.43
CA ASP A 169 -33.97 21.55 7.55
C ASP A 169 -32.68 20.74 7.45
N LYS A 170 -32.76 19.52 6.91
CA LYS A 170 -31.56 18.72 6.61
C LYS A 170 -30.73 19.36 5.50
N ALA A 171 -31.36 19.85 4.44
CA ALA A 171 -30.67 20.50 3.33
C ALA A 171 -29.92 21.76 3.78
N LEU A 172 -30.56 22.61 4.61
CA LEU A 172 -29.92 23.79 5.19
C LEU A 172 -28.72 23.42 6.08
N ARG A 173 -28.83 22.35 6.87
CA ARG A 173 -27.75 21.85 7.72
C ARG A 173 -26.57 21.32 6.89
N GLU A 174 -26.82 20.49 5.88
CA GLU A 174 -25.78 19.95 5.00
C GLU A 174 -25.07 21.06 4.21
N GLU A 175 -25.81 22.10 3.79
CA GLU A 175 -25.23 23.31 3.20
C GLU A 175 -24.31 24.03 4.19
N ALA A 176 -24.79 24.29 5.42
CA ALA A 176 -24.01 24.98 6.45
C ALA A 176 -22.72 24.22 6.80
N VAL A 177 -22.79 22.89 6.94
CA VAL A 177 -21.63 22.01 7.17
C VAL A 177 -20.66 22.08 6.00
N SER A 178 -21.16 22.02 4.77
CA SER A 178 -20.32 22.08 3.56
C SER A 178 -19.58 23.42 3.44
N ARG A 179 -20.26 24.54 3.75
CA ARG A 179 -19.65 25.88 3.78
C ARG A 179 -18.60 26.02 4.88
N LEU A 180 -18.83 25.42 6.04
CA LEU A 180 -17.85 25.39 7.12
C LEU A 180 -16.58 24.64 6.68
N TRP A 181 -16.73 23.45 6.10
CA TRP A 181 -15.59 22.67 5.60
C TRP A 181 -14.84 23.36 4.47
N ALA A 182 -15.54 24.06 3.57
CA ALA A 182 -14.90 24.86 2.52
C ALA A 182 -13.94 25.91 3.12
N ASN A 183 -14.37 26.62 4.17
CA ASN A 183 -13.51 27.60 4.86
C ASN A 183 -12.33 26.94 5.60
N VAL A 184 -12.56 25.79 6.24
CA VAL A 184 -11.50 25.00 6.91
C VAL A 184 -10.43 24.54 5.91
N TYR A 185 -10.85 24.00 4.76
CA TYR A 185 -9.93 23.56 3.72
C TYR A 185 -9.21 24.73 3.03
N ALA A 186 -9.89 25.87 2.84
CA ALA A 186 -9.26 27.10 2.35
C ALA A 186 -8.15 27.59 3.29
N LEU A 187 -8.42 27.65 4.61
CA LEU A 187 -7.39 27.99 5.61
C LEU A 187 -6.22 27.00 5.58
N ARG A 188 -6.51 25.69 5.50
CA ARG A 188 -5.48 24.66 5.41
C ARG A 188 -4.59 24.87 4.16
N ALA A 189 -5.19 25.18 3.02
CA ALA A 189 -4.45 25.45 1.78
C ALA A 189 -3.51 26.65 1.94
N GLU A 190 -3.96 27.74 2.56
CA GLU A 190 -3.12 28.92 2.80
C GLU A 190 -2.00 28.68 3.82
N ILE A 191 -2.24 27.86 4.86
CA ILE A 191 -1.18 27.41 5.78
C ILE A 191 -0.11 26.64 5.02
N LEU A 192 -0.51 25.66 4.20
CA LEU A 192 0.40 24.88 3.37
C LEU A 192 1.18 25.77 2.39
N ARG A 193 0.52 26.77 1.79
CA ARG A 193 1.17 27.74 0.90
C ARG A 193 2.27 28.51 1.61
N VAL A 194 2.03 29.01 2.83
CA VAL A 194 3.03 29.71 3.64
C VAL A 194 4.20 28.80 3.99
N GLU A 195 3.94 27.59 4.50
CA GLU A 195 5.01 26.66 4.87
C GLU A 195 5.81 26.19 3.65
N ARG A 196 5.15 26.00 2.51
CA ARG A 196 5.84 25.71 1.24
C ARG A 196 6.77 26.84 0.85
N LEU A 197 6.34 28.10 0.89
CA LEU A 197 7.14 29.26 0.50
C LEU A 197 8.30 29.57 1.45
N LYS A 198 8.22 29.17 2.73
CA LYS A 198 9.34 29.23 3.67
C LYS A 198 10.44 28.23 3.35
N ASN A 199 10.06 27.01 2.96
CA ASN A 199 11.00 25.91 2.67
C ASN A 199 11.52 25.96 1.23
N TRP A 200 10.66 26.34 0.29
CA TRP A 200 10.95 26.44 -1.14
C TRP A 200 10.51 27.83 -1.63
N PRO A 201 11.45 28.79 -1.75
CA PRO A 201 11.13 30.12 -2.23
C PRO A 201 10.50 30.06 -3.62
N TYR A 202 9.65 31.04 -3.93
CA TYR A 202 8.91 31.10 -5.18
C TYR A 202 9.85 31.07 -6.39
N ASP A 203 10.91 31.86 -6.32
CA ASP A 203 12.03 31.87 -7.25
C ASP A 203 13.35 32.02 -6.46
N PRO A 204 14.23 31.00 -6.45
CA PRO A 204 15.52 31.06 -5.78
C PRO A 204 16.47 32.13 -6.34
N THR A 205 16.26 32.56 -7.58
CA THR A 205 17.10 33.55 -8.28
C THR A 205 16.62 34.99 -8.07
N GLU A 206 15.37 35.16 -7.61
CA GLU A 206 14.78 36.47 -7.31
C GLU A 206 14.32 36.55 -5.83
N PRO A 207 15.21 36.92 -4.90
CA PRO A 207 14.89 36.97 -3.47
C PRO A 207 13.76 37.93 -3.12
N GLN A 208 13.69 39.10 -3.79
CA GLN A 208 12.66 40.10 -3.52
C GLN A 208 11.27 39.58 -3.93
N LEU A 209 11.14 38.98 -5.11
CA LEU A 209 9.90 38.38 -5.58
C LEU A 209 9.44 37.24 -4.64
N SER A 210 10.38 36.42 -4.18
CA SER A 210 10.10 35.36 -3.21
C SER A 210 9.59 35.89 -1.86
N GLN A 211 10.17 36.99 -1.37
CA GLN A 211 9.71 37.66 -0.16
C GLN A 211 8.31 38.27 -0.33
N ASP A 212 8.05 38.92 -1.46
CA ASP A 212 6.75 39.51 -1.78
C ASP A 212 5.66 38.44 -1.84
N LYS A 213 5.96 37.28 -2.45
CA LYS A 213 5.03 36.14 -2.50
C LYS A 213 4.79 35.48 -1.15
N LEU A 214 5.80 35.41 -0.29
CA LEU A 214 5.60 34.95 1.09
C LEU A 214 4.72 35.93 1.87
N HIS A 215 4.92 37.23 1.70
CA HIS A 215 4.12 38.27 2.35
C HIS A 215 2.64 38.23 1.87
N GLU A 216 2.41 38.03 0.58
CA GLU A 216 1.09 37.80 -0.01
C GLU A 216 0.40 36.57 0.63
N ALA A 217 1.12 35.45 0.76
CA ALA A 217 0.58 34.23 1.37
C ALA A 217 0.25 34.41 2.86
N LEU A 218 1.06 35.16 3.61
CA LEU A 218 0.79 35.46 5.01
C LEU A 218 -0.49 36.31 5.19
N LYS A 219 -0.72 37.28 4.30
CA LYS A 219 -1.98 38.05 4.27
C LYS A 219 -3.18 37.16 3.95
N ALA A 220 -3.07 36.32 2.91
CA ALA A 220 -4.12 35.38 2.51
C ALA A 220 -4.49 34.41 3.64
N ARG A 221 -3.48 33.82 4.32
CA ARG A 221 -3.69 32.97 5.50
C ARG A 221 -4.45 33.69 6.62
N THR A 222 -4.14 34.96 6.85
CA THR A 222 -4.78 35.75 7.92
C THR A 222 -6.25 36.05 7.59
N SER A 223 -6.56 36.35 6.33
CA SER A 223 -7.94 36.47 5.85
C SER A 223 -8.68 35.16 6.00
N ALA A 224 -8.13 34.06 5.48
CA ALA A 224 -8.75 32.73 5.55
C ALA A 224 -8.99 32.26 7.00
N ARG A 225 -8.11 32.63 7.94
CA ARG A 225 -8.31 32.37 9.37
C ARG A 225 -9.52 33.11 9.92
N THR A 226 -9.65 34.38 9.55
CA THR A 226 -10.78 35.22 9.98
C THR A 226 -12.10 34.67 9.43
N ASP A 227 -12.12 34.27 8.15
CA ASP A 227 -13.30 33.71 7.50
C ASP A 227 -13.68 32.34 8.09
N ALA A 228 -12.71 31.45 8.35
CA ALA A 228 -12.96 30.19 9.04
C ALA A 228 -13.47 30.39 10.47
N GLN A 229 -12.92 31.34 11.21
CA GLN A 229 -13.37 31.65 12.56
C GLN A 229 -14.80 32.21 12.57
N ARG A 230 -15.15 33.07 11.62
CA ARG A 230 -16.53 33.57 11.43
C ARG A 230 -17.48 32.42 11.11
N ALA A 231 -17.13 31.55 10.15
CA ALA A 231 -17.94 30.40 9.77
C ALA A 231 -18.19 29.43 10.93
N ILE A 232 -17.19 29.19 11.80
CA ILE A 232 -17.37 28.39 13.01
C ILE A 232 -18.33 29.06 13.98
N GLN A 233 -18.20 30.37 14.21
CA GLN A 233 -19.07 31.12 15.12
C GLN A 233 -20.53 31.11 14.65
N GLU A 234 -20.76 31.35 13.37
CA GLU A 234 -22.09 31.28 12.75
C GLU A 234 -22.68 29.87 12.87
N PHE A 235 -21.91 28.83 12.53
CA PHE A 235 -22.36 27.45 12.63
C PHE A 235 -22.72 27.03 14.07
N VAL A 236 -21.92 27.45 15.06
CA VAL A 236 -22.18 27.17 16.47
C VAL A 236 -23.41 27.94 16.97
N ALA A 237 -23.61 29.18 16.54
CA ALA A 237 -24.80 29.96 16.90
C ALA A 237 -26.09 29.30 16.38
N ASP A 238 -26.07 28.79 15.16
CA ASP A 238 -27.25 28.24 14.48
C ASP A 238 -27.52 26.76 14.82
N HIS A 239 -26.48 25.99 15.21
CA HIS A 239 -26.58 24.53 15.39
C HIS A 239 -25.99 23.97 16.70
N GLY A 240 -25.48 24.83 17.60
CA GLY A 240 -24.70 24.43 18.77
C GLY A 240 -25.41 23.54 19.80
N SER A 241 -26.74 23.60 19.91
CA SER A 241 -27.53 22.75 20.83
C SER A 241 -27.61 21.28 20.40
N ALA A 242 -27.36 20.98 19.11
CA ALA A 242 -27.39 19.63 18.56
C ALA A 242 -26.02 18.93 18.56
N ILE A 243 -24.94 19.66 18.85
CA ILE A 243 -23.56 19.14 18.87
C ILE A 243 -23.23 18.47 20.23
N THR A 244 -24.01 18.76 21.27
CA THR A 244 -23.81 18.27 22.64
C THR A 244 -24.12 16.77 22.82
N SER A 245 -24.80 16.12 21.86
CA SER A 245 -25.27 14.73 21.98
C SER A 245 -24.32 13.66 21.41
N GLY A 246 -23.06 13.99 21.14
CA GLY A 246 -21.97 13.00 21.04
C GLY A 246 -22.00 12.04 19.85
N ALA A 247 -22.74 12.34 18.77
CA ALA A 247 -22.75 11.53 17.55
C ALA A 247 -22.33 12.40 16.35
N ALA A 248 -21.33 11.90 15.62
CA ALA A 248 -20.70 12.43 14.41
C ALA A 248 -19.59 13.48 14.62
N GLU A 249 -18.39 13.16 14.13
CA GLU A 249 -17.40 13.94 13.34
C GLU A 249 -17.10 15.44 13.64
N PHE A 250 -17.78 16.06 14.60
CA PHE A 250 -17.88 17.51 14.79
C PHE A 250 -17.54 17.93 16.22
N ASN A 251 -16.43 17.42 16.78
CA ASN A 251 -15.96 17.97 18.04
C ASN A 251 -15.52 19.44 17.81
N VAL A 252 -16.28 20.38 18.38
CA VAL A 252 -16.01 21.83 18.37
C VAL A 252 -14.57 22.12 18.83
N GLU A 253 -14.05 21.34 19.79
CA GLU A 253 -12.66 21.46 20.23
C GLU A 253 -11.65 21.15 19.12
N GLY A 254 -11.98 20.25 18.20
CA GLY A 254 -11.15 19.91 17.03
C GLY A 254 -11.12 21.05 16.00
N LEU A 255 -12.28 21.65 15.73
CA LEU A 255 -12.40 22.82 14.84
C LEU A 255 -11.70 24.05 15.41
N GLU A 256 -11.86 24.31 16.71
CA GLU A 256 -11.17 25.38 17.40
C GLU A 256 -9.64 25.17 17.42
N ARG A 257 -9.17 23.93 17.64
CA ARG A 257 -7.74 23.61 17.63
C ARG A 257 -7.10 23.89 16.27
N LEU A 258 -7.84 23.70 15.17
CA LEU A 258 -7.36 24.00 13.82
C LEU A 258 -7.21 25.51 13.59
N VAL A 259 -8.13 26.34 14.11
CA VAL A 259 -8.01 27.81 14.09
C VAL A 259 -6.91 28.33 15.01
N ARG A 260 -6.61 27.60 16.09
CA ARG A 260 -5.57 27.93 17.08
C ARG A 260 -4.17 27.43 16.72
N TRP A 261 -3.97 26.78 15.57
CA TRP A 261 -2.71 26.09 15.20
C TRP A 261 -1.43 26.97 15.21
N ASN A 262 -1.49 28.28 15.43
CA ASN A 262 -0.31 29.11 15.65
C ASN A 262 -0.61 30.35 16.54
N THR A 263 -0.87 30.12 17.83
CA THR A 263 0.01 30.75 18.83
C THR A 263 1.30 29.96 18.89
#